data_AF-A0A0U3F964-F1
#
_entry.id   AF-A0A0U3F964-F1
#
_cell.length_a   1.000
_cell.length_b   1.000
_cell.length_c   1.000
_cell.angle_alpha   90.00
_cell.angle_beta   90.00
_cell.angle_gamma   90.00
#
_symmetry.space_group_name_H-M   'P 1'
#
loop_
_entity.id
_entity.type
_entity.pdbx_description
1 polymer ?
#
loop_
_entity_poly.entity_id
_entity_poly.type
_entity_poly.pdbx_seq_one_letter_code
_entity_poly.pdbx_strand_id
1 'polypeptide(L)' 'MEVKKILEMELDKLEEEIEYLRNKIALLKPIAEEDEEAKLDLIGSQILLNLYEQDRRKIASMLA' A
#
# COMPACT_ATOMS: atom_id res chain seq x y z
N MET A 1 11.20 24.30 -0.80
CA MET A 1 11.55 22.88 -0.60
C MET A 1 12.07 22.34 -1.91
N GLU A 2 13.18 21.58 -1.88
CA GLU A 2 13.74 20.94 -3.08
C GLU A 2 12.86 19.75 -3.50
N VAL A 3 12.64 19.59 -4.81
CA VAL A 3 11.77 18.54 -5.39
C VAL A 3 12.20 17.15 -4.93
N LYS A 4 13.52 16.90 -4.83
CA LYS A 4 14.07 15.63 -4.34
C LYS A 4 13.57 15.30 -2.93
N LYS A 5 13.64 16.27 -2.01
CA LYS A 5 13.18 16.11 -0.63
C LYS A 5 11.67 15.84 -0.53
N ILE A 6 10.88 16.39 -1.46
CA ILE A 6 9.44 16.11 -1.53
C ILE A 6 9.21 14.64 -1.93
N LEU A 7 9.92 14.18 -2.95
CA LEU A 7 9.80 12.80 -3.43
C LEU A 7 10.28 11.78 -2.39
N GLU A 8 11.34 12.08 -1.64
CA GLU A 8 11.80 11.25 -0.51
C GLU A 8 10.72 11.15 0.58
N MET A 9 10.13 12.29 1.00
CA MET A 9 9.06 12.29 2.00
C MET A 9 7.81 11.55 1.52
N GLU A 10 7.47 11.63 0.23
CA GLU A 10 6.33 10.91 -0.33
C GLU A 10 6.61 9.41 -0.41
N LEU A 11 7.85 9.03 -0.73
CA LEU A 11 8.28 7.64 -0.72
C LEU A 11 8.16 7.02 0.68
N ASP A 12 8.64 7.73 1.71
CA ASP A 12 8.57 7.28 3.11
C ASP A 12 7.11 7.03 3.54
N LYS A 13 6.20 7.97 3.26
CA LYS A 13 4.77 7.82 3.54
C LYS A 13 4.15 6.62 2.83
N LEU A 14 4.50 6.45 1.55
CA LEU A 14 3.96 5.36 0.75
C LEU A 14 4.44 4.00 1.27
N GLU A 15 5.65 3.92 1.81
CA GLU A 15 6.16 2.71 2.46
C GLU A 15 5.41 2.40 3.75
N GLU A 16 5.08 3.40 4.57
CA GLU A 16 4.23 3.23 5.76
C GLU A 16 2.82 2.74 5.39
N GLU A 17 2.20 3.30 4.36
CA GLU A 17 0.87 2.90 3.88
C GLU A 17 0.86 1.47 3.32
N ILE A 18 1.91 1.09 2.58
CA ILE A 18 2.10 -0.28 2.09
C ILE A 18 2.19 -1.27 3.25
N GLU A 19 2.95 -0.95 4.28
CA GLU A 19 3.10 -1.81 5.45
C GLU A 19 1.79 -1.93 6.24
N TYR A 20 1.07 -0.83 6.39
CA TYR A 20 -0.28 -0.85 6.95
C TYR A 20 -1.23 -1.78 6.17
N LEU A 21 -1.24 -1.69 4.84
CA LEU A 21 -2.09 -2.53 3.99
C LEU A 21 -1.71 -4.01 4.09
N ARG A 22 -0.42 -4.34 4.15
CA ARG A 22 0.05 -5.72 4.36
C ARG A 22 -0.47 -6.30 5.67
N ASN A 23 -0.41 -5.52 6.75
CA ASN A 23 -0.94 -5.91 8.05
C ASN A 23 -2.47 -6.06 8.02
N LYS A 24 -3.20 -5.12 7.41
CA LYS A 24 -4.67 -5.21 7.23
C LYS A 24 -5.06 -6.47 6.45
N ILE A 25 -4.37 -6.77 5.34
CA ILE A 25 -4.60 -7.96 4.52
C ILE A 25 -4.36 -9.24 5.34
N ALA A 26 -3.30 -9.28 6.15
CA ALA A 26 -3.02 -10.43 7.01
C ALA A 26 -4.14 -10.69 8.03
N LEU A 27 -4.75 -9.64 8.58
CA LEU A 27 -5.87 -9.73 9.51
C LEU A 27 -7.19 -10.13 8.82
N LEU A 28 -7.42 -9.67 7.59
CA LEU A 28 -8.66 -9.97 6.85
C LEU A 28 -8.70 -11.39 6.27
N LYS A 29 -7.55 -11.94 5.87
CA LYS A 29 -7.43 -13.28 5.29
C LYS A 29 -8.22 -14.38 6.04
N PRO A 30 -8.07 -14.55 7.37
CA PRO A 30 -8.80 -15.59 8.09
C PRO A 30 -10.30 -15.34 8.21
N ILE A 31 -10.77 -14.10 8.03
CA ILE A 31 -12.18 -13.71 8.24
C ILE A 31 -12.96 -13.79 6.93
N ALA A 32 -12.30 -13.51 5.80
CA ALA A 32 -12.91 -13.44 4.47
C ALA A 32 -13.52 -14.76 3.95
N GLU A 33 -13.28 -15.90 4.61
CA GLU A 33 -13.90 -17.17 4.27
C GLU A 33 -15.36 -17.25 4.74
N GLU A 34 -15.68 -16.57 5.83
CA GLU A 34 -16.98 -16.64 6.50
C GLU A 34 -17.80 -15.33 6.38
N ASP A 35 -17.14 -14.23 6.03
CA ASP A 35 -17.74 -12.89 5.97
C ASP A 35 -17.52 -12.22 4.59
N GLU A 36 -18.62 -11.91 3.90
CA GLU A 36 -18.60 -11.32 2.56
C GLU A 36 -18.11 -9.87 2.57
N GLU A 37 -18.38 -9.10 3.63
CA GLU A 37 -17.87 -7.74 3.79
C GLU A 37 -16.35 -7.77 3.97
N ALA A 38 -15.84 -8.63 4.86
CA ALA A 38 -14.41 -8.84 5.05
C ALA A 38 -13.72 -9.29 3.77
N LYS A 39 -14.39 -10.10 2.93
CA LYS A 39 -13.88 -10.52 1.62
C LYS A 39 -13.77 -9.36 0.64
N LEU A 40 -14.78 -8.50 0.56
CA LEU A 40 -14.71 -7.29 -0.28
C LEU A 40 -13.59 -6.36 0.20
N ASP A 41 -13.46 -6.20 1.52
CA ASP A 41 -12.42 -5.38 2.13
C ASP A 41 -11.01 -5.95 1.86
N LEU A 42 -10.86 -7.28 1.85
CA LEU A 42 -9.62 -7.96 1.51
C LEU A 42 -9.22 -7.70 0.06
N ILE A 43 -10.16 -7.85 -0.87
CA ILE A 43 -9.94 -7.60 -2.30
C ILE A 43 -9.57 -6.13 -2.52
N GLY A 44 -10.31 -5.20 -1.94
CA GLY A 44 -10.02 -3.76 -2.02
C GLY A 44 -8.64 -3.43 -1.48
N SER A 45 -8.27 -3.98 -0.33
CA SER A 45 -6.96 -3.78 0.28
C SER A 45 -5.82 -4.34 -0.59
N GLN A 46 -6.01 -5.50 -1.23
CA GLN A 46 -5.04 -6.10 -2.16
C GLN A 46 -4.84 -5.25 -3.43
N ILE A 47 -5.93 -4.73 -3.99
CA ILE A 47 -5.87 -3.83 -5.16
C ILE A 47 -5.09 -2.57 -4.80
N LEU A 48 -5.41 -1.96 -3.66
CA LEU A 48 -4.73 -0.73 -3.21
C LEU A 48 -3.24 -0.98 -2.95
N LEU A 49 -2.89 -2.10 -2.32
CA LEU A 49 -1.49 -2.48 -2.10
C LEU A 49 -0.71 -2.56 -3.41
N ASN A 50 -1.30 -3.20 -4.44
CA ASN A 50 -0.65 -3.32 -5.75
C ASN A 50 -0.44 -1.94 -6.41
N LEU A 51 -1.39 -1.02 -6.29
CA LEU A 51 -1.27 0.34 -6.80
C LEU A 51 -0.14 1.09 -6.09
N TYR A 52 -0.11 1.05 -4.75
CA TYR A 52 0.92 1.73 -3.97
C TYR A 52 2.31 1.15 -4.22
N GLU A 53 2.44 -0.16 -4.39
CA GLU A 53 3.72 -0.76 -4.78
C GLU A 53 4.19 -0.32 -6.18
N GLN A 54 3.26 -0.07 -7.12
CA GLN A 54 3.59 0.50 -8.43
C GLN A 54 4.06 1.95 -8.30
N ASP A 55 3.33 2.78 -7.56
CA ASP A 55 3.70 4.18 -7.33
C ASP A 55 5.04 4.30 -6.61
N ARG A 56 5.30 3.44 -5.62
CA ARG A 56 6.59 3.37 -4.91
C ARG A 56 7.74 3.11 -5.85
N ARG A 57 7.60 2.11 -6.75
CA ARG A 57 8.63 1.81 -7.76
C ARG A 57 8.86 2.99 -8.70
N LYS A 58 7.79 3.68 -9.10
CA LYS A 58 7.87 4.84 -9.98
C LYS A 58 8.60 6.01 -9.30
N ILE A 59 8.26 6.35 -8.07
CA ILE A 59 8.93 7.40 -7.29
C ILE A 59 10.39 7.04 -7.04
N ALA A 60 10.68 5.81 -6.60
CA ALA A 60 12.05 5.34 -6.39
C ALA A 60 12.89 5.44 -7.67
N SER A 61 12.31 5.13 -8.83
CA SER A 61 13.00 5.27 -10.12
C SER A 61 13.30 6.72 -10.54
N MET A 62 12.54 7.70 -10.02
CA MET A 62 12.79 9.12 -10.23
C MET A 62 13.87 9.68 -9.29
N LEU A 63 14.15 8.99 -8.18
CA LEU A 63 15.17 9.37 -7.18
C LEU A 63 16.54 8.72 -7.43
N ALA A 64 16.57 7.61 -8.18
CA ALA A 64 17.78 6.88 -8.59
C ALA A 64 18.56 7.63 -9.68
#